data_AF-V5GAX3-F1
#
_entry.id   AF-V5GAX3-F1
#
_cell.length_a   1.000
_cell.length_b   1.000
_cell.length_c   1.000
_cell.angle_alpha   90.00
_cell.angle_beta   90.00
_cell.angle_gamma   90.00
#
_symmetry.space_group_name_H-M   'P 1'
#
loop_
_entity.id
_entity.type
_entity.pdbx_description
1 polymer ?
#
loop_
_entity_poly.entity_id
_entity_poly.type
_entity_poly.pdbx_seq_one_letter_code
_entity_poly.pdbx_strand_id
1 'polypeptide(L)'
;VNPITNGQYTDSTQHDILLMRKRSHVLHKLLDGVVQRRDYAVLEPYLPPKYEYVLFIQLTETQVKIYSHYMDRFARQNDGSNRTSFLFADFQELQRICTHPRVLLDKSNERKE
;
A
#
# COMPACT_ATOMS: atom_id res chain seq x y z
N VAL A 1 -3.76 -25.02 14.13
CA VAL A 1 -3.78 -23.78 13.31
C VAL A 1 -4.57 -22.72 14.06
N ASN A 2 -4.09 -21.47 14.12
CA ASN A 2 -4.85 -20.41 14.76
C ASN A 2 -6.09 -20.09 13.90
N PRO A 3 -7.32 -20.25 14.42
CA PRO A 3 -8.52 -20.10 13.59
C PRO A 3 -8.71 -18.70 13.02
N ILE A 4 -8.16 -17.66 13.69
CA ILE A 4 -8.25 -16.28 13.20
C ILE A 4 -7.41 -16.09 11.95
N THR A 5 -6.18 -16.60 11.93
CA THR A 5 -5.31 -16.49 10.74
C THR A 5 -5.77 -17.42 9.63
N ASN A 6 -6.32 -18.59 9.97
CA ASN A 6 -6.73 -19.60 8.98
C ASN A 6 -7.87 -19.16 8.06
N GLY A 7 -8.74 -18.26 8.52
CA GLY A 7 -9.85 -17.74 7.71
C GLY A 7 -9.52 -16.49 6.89
N GLN A 8 -8.28 -15.98 6.97
CA GLN A 8 -7.86 -14.76 6.28
C GLN A 8 -7.25 -15.01 4.89
N TYR A 9 -7.03 -16.27 4.53
CA TYR A 9 -6.43 -16.61 3.24
C TYR A 9 -7.49 -16.69 2.13
N THR A 10 -7.06 -16.48 0.89
CA THR A 10 -7.96 -16.52 -0.28
C THR A 10 -8.50 -17.91 -0.59
N ASP A 11 -7.80 -18.95 -0.13
CA ASP A 11 -8.16 -20.37 -0.25
C ASP A 11 -8.90 -20.92 0.97
N SER A 12 -9.20 -20.07 1.97
CA SER A 12 -9.94 -20.46 3.16
C SER A 12 -11.35 -20.96 2.81
N THR A 13 -11.77 -22.06 3.44
CA THR A 13 -13.13 -22.58 3.26
C THR A 13 -14.16 -21.67 3.93
N GLN A 14 -15.44 -21.78 3.54
CA GLN A 14 -16.52 -21.04 4.22
C GLN A 14 -16.57 -21.35 5.73
N HIS A 15 -16.24 -22.59 6.12
CA HIS A 15 -16.19 -22.98 7.53
C HIS A 15 -15.08 -22.23 8.29
N ASP A 16 -13.90 -22.10 7.69
CA ASP A 16 -12.76 -21.38 8.27
C ASP A 16 -13.08 -19.89 8.45
N ILE A 17 -13.74 -19.27 7.46
CA ILE A 17 -14.15 -17.87 7.53
C ILE A 17 -15.16 -17.64 8.66
N LEU A 18 -16.15 -18.53 8.82
CA LEU A 18 -17.13 -18.44 9.90
C LEU A 18 -16.49 -18.60 11.28
N LEU A 19 -15.60 -19.58 11.43
CA LEU A 19 -14.87 -19.81 12.67
C LEU A 19 -13.95 -18.63 13.02
N MET A 20 -13.24 -18.09 12.02
CA MET A 20 -12.40 -16.89 12.14
C MET A 20 -13.21 -15.68 12.62
N ARG A 21 -14.35 -15.38 11.98
CA ARG A 21 -15.24 -14.28 12.40
C ARG A 21 -15.70 -14.44 13.85
N LYS A 22 -16.10 -15.66 14.25
CA LYS A 22 -16.52 -15.94 15.62
C LYS A 22 -15.40 -15.69 16.63
N ARG A 23 -14.17 -16.11 16.32
CA ARG A 23 -13.00 -15.92 17.21
C ARG A 23 -12.55 -14.46 17.26
N SER A 24 -12.53 -13.75 16.13
CA SER A 24 -12.25 -12.32 16.06
C SER A 24 -13.25 -11.49 16.88
N HIS A 25 -14.54 -11.88 16.86
CA HIS A 25 -15.57 -11.23 17.67
C HIS A 25 -15.34 -11.40 19.18
N VAL A 26 -14.98 -12.61 19.61
CA VAL A 26 -14.63 -12.86 21.02
C VAL A 26 -13.42 -12.02 21.43
N LEU A 27 -12.39 -11.97 20.60
CA LEU A 27 -11.20 -11.16 20.87
C LEU A 27 -11.55 -9.66 20.99
N HIS A 28 -12.35 -9.13 20.06
CA HIS A 28 -12.80 -7.74 20.13
C HIS A 28 -13.51 -7.45 21.46
N LYS A 29 -14.43 -8.33 21.89
CA LYS A 29 -15.13 -8.18 23.18
C LYS A 29 -14.20 -8.20 24.40
N LEU A 30 -13.14 -9.01 24.35
CA LEU A 30 -12.15 -9.05 25.44
C LEU A 30 -11.35 -7.75 25.54
N LEU A 31 -11.15 -7.05 24.41
CA LEU A 31 -10.38 -5.81 24.33
C LEU A 31 -11.22 -4.54 24.57
N ASP A 32 -12.55 -4.65 24.60
CA ASP A 32 -13.49 -3.52 24.70
C ASP A 32 -13.28 -2.67 25.97
N GLY A 33 -12.84 -3.30 27.07
CA GLY A 33 -12.52 -2.62 28.33
C GLY A 33 -11.08 -2.07 28.41
N VAL A 34 -10.23 -2.37 27.45
CA VAL A 34 -8.79 -2.01 27.45
C VAL A 34 -8.50 -0.92 26.41
N VAL A 35 -9.23 -0.91 25.30
CA VAL A 35 -8.97 -0.01 24.17
C VAL A 35 -10.05 1.07 24.08
N GLN A 36 -9.69 2.32 24.36
CA GLN A 36 -10.56 3.47 24.14
C GLN A 36 -10.29 4.09 22.76
N ARG A 37 -10.99 3.62 21.73
CA ARG A 37 -10.93 4.20 20.37
C ARG A 37 -12.21 5.00 20.09
N ARG A 38 -12.07 6.27 19.74
CA ARG A 38 -13.18 7.15 19.32
C ARG A 38 -12.91 7.66 17.92
N ASP A 39 -13.88 7.51 17.02
CA ASP A 39 -13.75 8.00 15.66
C ASP A 39 -13.92 9.52 15.59
N TYR A 40 -13.54 10.09 14.44
CA TYR A 40 -13.67 11.52 14.14
C TYR A 40 -15.10 12.07 14.34
N ALA A 41 -16.12 11.21 14.29
CA ALA A 41 -17.52 11.55 14.55
C ALA A 41 -17.76 12.30 15.87
N VAL A 42 -16.88 12.14 16.88
CA VAL A 42 -16.98 12.89 18.14
C VAL A 42 -16.63 14.37 17.97
N LEU A 43 -15.77 14.70 17.01
CA LEU A 43 -15.29 16.07 16.74
C LEU A 43 -16.08 16.76 15.62
N GLU A 44 -16.75 15.99 14.76
CA GLU A 44 -17.57 16.47 13.65
C GLU A 44 -18.55 17.61 14.01
N PRO A 45 -19.31 17.58 15.13
CA PRO A 45 -20.22 18.68 15.46
C PRO A 45 -19.53 19.96 15.94
N TYR A 46 -18.23 19.91 16.25
CA TYR A 46 -17.46 21.04 16.78
C TYR A 46 -16.51 21.65 15.75
N LEU A 47 -16.30 20.98 14.62
CA LEU A 47 -15.35 21.39 13.59
C LEU A 47 -16.08 21.76 12.29
N PRO A 48 -15.52 22.67 11.48
CA PRO A 48 -15.99 22.89 10.12
C PRO A 48 -15.94 21.59 9.29
N PRO A 49 -16.80 21.45 8.26
CA PRO A 49 -16.85 20.26 7.42
C PRO A 49 -15.50 20.00 6.73
N LYS A 50 -15.02 18.76 6.80
CA LYS A 50 -13.81 18.30 6.13
C LYS A 50 -14.17 17.75 4.74
N TYR A 51 -13.59 18.33 3.69
CA TYR A 51 -13.75 17.84 2.32
C TYR A 51 -12.50 17.08 1.88
N GLU A 52 -12.68 15.84 1.42
CA GLU A 52 -11.61 15.00 0.87
C GLU A 52 -11.89 14.77 -0.61
N TYR A 53 -10.90 15.04 -1.46
CA TYR A 53 -10.98 14.87 -2.91
C TYR A 53 -9.95 13.86 -3.37
N VAL A 54 -10.37 12.92 -4.22
CA VAL A 54 -9.48 11.97 -4.88
C VAL A 54 -9.40 12.35 -6.36
N LEU A 55 -8.22 12.77 -6.80
CA LEU A 55 -7.98 13.16 -8.19
C LEU A 55 -7.35 11.98 -8.94
N PHE A 56 -8.01 11.55 -10.02
CA PHE A 56 -7.46 10.56 -10.94
C PHE A 56 -6.77 11.28 -12.09
N ILE A 57 -5.44 11.27 -12.07
CA ILE A 57 -4.61 11.98 -13.05
C ILE A 57 -4.01 10.95 -14.00
N GLN A 58 -4.12 11.20 -15.31
CA GLN A 58 -3.47 10.39 -16.32
C GLN A 58 -1.99 10.76 -16.43
N LEU A 59 -1.13 9.75 -16.62
CA LEU A 59 0.29 9.96 -16.87
C LEU A 59 0.50 10.61 -18.24
N THR A 60 1.46 11.54 -18.32
CA THR A 60 1.89 12.12 -19.59
C THR A 60 2.58 11.08 -20.47
N GLU A 61 2.59 11.28 -21.80
CA GLU A 61 3.26 10.35 -22.73
C GLU A 61 4.73 10.09 -22.36
N THR A 62 5.43 11.13 -21.89
CA THR A 62 6.82 11.03 -21.44
C THR A 62 6.95 10.14 -20.20
N GLN A 63 6.06 10.29 -19.21
CA GLN A 63 6.03 9.41 -18.03
C GLN A 63 5.74 7.97 -18.42
N VAL A 64 4.80 7.74 -19.34
CA VAL A 64 4.48 6.39 -19.84
C VAL A 64 5.71 5.77 -20.52
N LYS A 65 6.40 6.50 -21.40
CA LYS A 65 7.62 6.01 -22.07
C LYS A 65 8.71 5.63 -21.07
N ILE A 66 8.96 6.47 -20.06
CA ILE A 66 9.96 6.19 -19.02
C ILE A 66 9.53 4.99 -18.17
N TYR A 67 8.26 4.92 -17.79
CA TYR A 67 7.70 3.81 -17.02
C TYR A 67 7.87 2.47 -17.74
N SER A 68 7.46 2.40 -19.02
CA SER A 68 7.63 1.18 -19.84
C SER A 68 9.10 0.80 -19.97
N HIS A 69 9.97 1.78 -20.25
CA HIS A 69 11.41 1.53 -20.33
C HIS A 69 11.98 0.99 -19.00
N TYR A 70 11.51 1.51 -17.86
CA TYR A 70 11.94 1.04 -16.55
C TYR A 70 11.51 -0.43 -16.31
N MET A 71 10.25 -0.74 -16.60
CA MET A 71 9.67 -2.08 -16.46
C MET A 71 10.37 -3.14 -17.31
N ASP A 72 10.70 -2.80 -18.56
CA ASP A 72 11.32 -3.75 -19.48
C ASP A 72 12.80 -4.00 -19.15
N ARG A 73 13.54 -2.97 -18.71
CA ARG A 73 15.00 -3.02 -18.55
C ARG A 73 15.45 -3.40 -17.14
N PHE A 74 14.76 -2.94 -16.10
CA PHE A 74 15.25 -2.98 -14.71
C PHE A 74 14.39 -3.89 -13.82
N ALA A 75 13.07 -3.84 -13.94
CA ALA A 75 12.19 -4.62 -13.05
C ALA A 75 12.25 -6.14 -13.27
N ARG A 76 12.73 -6.59 -14.44
CA ARG A 76 12.83 -8.02 -14.80
C ARG A 76 14.24 -8.59 -14.66
N GLN A 77 15.22 -7.81 -14.20
CA GLN A 77 16.64 -8.18 -14.30
C GLN A 77 17.12 -9.23 -13.28
N ASN A 78 16.34 -9.56 -12.25
CA ASN A 78 16.77 -10.49 -11.19
C ASN A 78 15.68 -11.50 -10.81
N ASP A 79 15.69 -12.65 -11.49
CA ASP A 79 14.82 -13.79 -11.19
C ASP A 79 15.39 -14.73 -10.11
N GLY A 80 16.43 -14.30 -9.37
CA GLY A 80 17.13 -15.14 -8.38
C GLY A 80 17.48 -14.42 -7.09
N SER A 81 16.97 -14.95 -5.97
CA SER A 81 17.48 -14.83 -4.60
C SER A 81 17.22 -13.56 -3.76
N ASN A 82 16.95 -12.36 -4.32
CA ASN A 82 16.87 -11.14 -3.46
C ASN A 82 15.75 -10.12 -3.78
N ARG A 83 14.59 -10.57 -4.29
CA ARG A 83 13.49 -9.72 -4.78
C ARG A 83 12.96 -8.68 -3.77
N THR A 84 13.02 -8.95 -2.46
CA THR A 84 12.48 -8.04 -1.43
C THR A 84 13.25 -6.73 -1.34
N SER A 85 14.59 -6.76 -1.48
CA SER A 85 15.40 -5.53 -1.46
C SER A 85 15.22 -4.69 -2.72
N PHE A 86 14.94 -5.32 -3.86
CA PHE A 86 14.74 -4.62 -5.13
C PHE A 86 13.32 -4.05 -5.27
N LEU A 87 12.30 -4.68 -4.68
CA LEU A 87 10.92 -4.18 -4.71
C LEU A 87 10.82 -2.77 -4.11
N PHE A 88 11.49 -2.51 -2.99
CA PHE A 88 11.52 -1.17 -2.39
C PHE A 88 12.27 -0.16 -3.26
N ALA A 89 13.35 -0.56 -3.92
CA ALA A 89 14.06 0.30 -4.85
C ALA A 89 13.20 0.63 -6.09
N ASP A 90 12.55 -0.37 -6.67
CA ASP A 90 11.63 -0.22 -7.80
C ASP A 90 10.45 0.69 -7.42
N PHE A 91 9.87 0.48 -6.24
CA PHE A 91 8.79 1.33 -5.72
C PHE A 91 9.22 2.80 -5.64
N GLN A 92 10.42 3.06 -5.12
CA GLN A 92 10.95 4.43 -5.03
C GLN A 92 11.18 5.06 -6.41
N GLU A 93 11.72 4.31 -7.38
CA GLU A 93 11.93 4.85 -8.73
C GLU A 93 10.62 5.12 -9.46
N LEU A 94 9.66 4.20 -9.36
CA LEU A 94 8.33 4.37 -9.93
C LEU A 94 7.58 5.55 -9.30
N GLN A 95 7.70 5.75 -7.98
CA GLN A 95 7.13 6.91 -7.31
C GLN A 95 7.71 8.22 -7.86
N ARG A 96 9.01 8.28 -8.16
CA ARG A 96 9.65 9.45 -8.80
C ARG A 96 9.11 9.69 -10.21
N ILE A 97 8.96 8.63 -11.02
CA ILE A 97 8.37 8.71 -12.37
C ILE A 97 6.96 9.29 -12.32
N CYS A 98 6.13 8.77 -11.40
CA CYS A 98 4.74 9.19 -11.24
C CYS A 98 4.60 10.62 -10.70
N THR A 99 5.56 11.09 -9.89
CA THR A 99 5.53 12.46 -9.34
C THR A 99 5.84 13.49 -10.42
N HIS A 100 7.03 13.43 -11.03
CA HIS A 100 7.42 14.30 -12.14
C HIS A 100 8.72 13.78 -12.81
N PRO A 101 8.84 13.75 -14.16
CA PRO A 101 10.04 13.24 -14.85
C PRO A 101 11.36 13.89 -14.43
N ARG A 102 11.32 15.19 -14.07
CA ARG A 102 12.51 15.94 -13.64
C ARG A 102 13.19 15.35 -12.40
N VAL A 103 12.43 14.75 -11.48
CA VAL A 103 12.98 14.18 -10.24
C VAL A 103 13.97 13.05 -10.53
N LEU A 104 13.79 12.33 -11.64
CA LEU A 104 14.76 11.33 -12.09
C LEU A 104 16.03 11.96 -12.65
N LEU A 105 15.92 13.10 -13.35
CA LEU A 105 17.06 13.83 -13.89
C LEU A 105 17.93 14.36 -12.75
N ASP A 106 17.32 14.99 -11.74
CA ASP A 106 18.02 15.53 -10.59
C ASP A 106 18.80 14.41 -9.85
N LYS A 107 18.17 13.25 -9.62
CA LYS A 107 18.83 12.06 -9.08
C LYS A 107 20.02 11.59 -9.93
N SER A 108 19.91 11.69 -11.25
CA SER A 108 20.98 11.27 -12.16
C SER A 108 22.17 12.22 -12.14
N ASN A 109 21.94 13.51 -11.83
CA ASN A 109 22.96 14.53 -11.71
C ASN A 109 23.71 14.42 -10.38
N GLU A 110 22.99 14.17 -9.27
CA GLU A 110 23.58 13.92 -7.94
C GLU A 110 24.52 12.71 -7.89
N ARG A 111 24.36 11.73 -8.80
CA ARG A 111 25.30 10.58 -8.89
C ARG A 111 26.55 10.86 -9.72
N LYS A 112 26.59 11.95 -10.47
CA LYS A 112 27.71 12.32 -11.34
C LYS A 112 28.71 13.24 -10.64
N GLU A 113 28.28 13.90 -9.56
CA GLU A 113 29.14 14.60 -8.59
C GLU A 113 29.65 13.61 -7.55
#